data_AF-A0A6P1BJM0-F1
#
_entry.id   AF-A0A6P1BJM0-F1
#
_cell.length_a   1.000
_cell.length_b   1.000
_cell.length_c   1.000
_cell.angle_alpha   90.00
_cell.angle_beta   90.00
_cell.angle_gamma   90.00
#
_symmetry.space_group_name_H-M   'P 1'
#
loop_
_entity.id
_entity.type
_entity.pdbx_description
1 polymer ?
#
loop_
_entity_poly.entity_id
_entity_poly.type
_entity_poly.pdbx_seq_one_letter_code
_entity_poly.pdbx_strand_id
1 'polypeptide(L)' 'MREIIRIGMDTSKYIFVLHGVDAAEEVVLRKKLSRKQVLEFFAKLPPTVIGMEACGASQYWARELSKLGHKVKLMAPQLV' A
#
# COMPACT_ATOMS: atom_id res chain seq x y z
N MET A 1 -2.74 -20.78 1.30
CA MET A 1 -2.67 -19.34 1.63
C MET A 1 -2.84 -18.58 0.33
N ARG A 2 -3.72 -17.58 0.28
CA ARG A 2 -3.89 -16.76 -0.92
C ARG A 2 -2.82 -15.68 -0.93
N GLU A 3 -2.05 -15.63 -2.00
CA GLU A 3 -0.96 -14.66 -2.18
C GLU A 3 -1.54 -13.28 -2.54
N ILE A 4 -1.00 -12.23 -1.94
CA ILE A 4 -1.45 -10.85 -2.18
C ILE A 4 -0.73 -10.31 -3.42
N ILE A 5 -1.46 -10.12 -4.53
CA ILE A 5 -0.87 -9.64 -5.78
C ILE A 5 -0.88 -8.11 -5.89
N ARG A 6 -1.77 -7.45 -5.14
CA ARG A 6 -1.95 -6.00 -5.18
C ARG A 6 -2.50 -5.48 -3.86
N ILE A 7 -2.00 -4.33 -3.45
CA ILE A 7 -2.47 -3.61 -2.25
C ILE A 7 -2.90 -2.20 -2.64
N GLY A 8 -4.14 -1.84 -2.36
CA GLY A 8 -4.57 -0.45 -2.26
C GLY A 8 -4.19 0.11 -0.89
N MET A 9 -3.57 1.28 -0.87
CA MET A 9 -3.23 2.00 0.36
C MET A 9 -3.82 3.40 0.31
N ASP A 10 -4.75 3.65 1.23
CA ASP A 10 -5.25 4.99 1.52
C ASP A 10 -4.52 5.54 2.75
N THR A 11 -4.22 6.84 2.72
CA THR A 11 -3.34 7.48 3.71
C THR A 11 -3.97 8.74 4.28
N SER A 12 -4.01 8.80 5.60
CA SER A 12 -4.28 10.01 6.38
C SER A 12 -3.01 10.45 7.12
N LYS A 13 -3.08 11.54 7.88
CA LYS A 13 -1.94 12.09 8.64
C LYS A 13 -1.32 11.07 9.61
N TYR A 14 -2.14 10.18 10.18
CA TYR A 14 -1.71 9.22 11.20
C TYR A 14 -2.11 7.76 10.93
N ILE A 15 -3.10 7.53 10.08
CA ILE A 15 -3.71 6.22 9.85
C ILE A 15 -3.58 5.86 8.37
N PHE A 16 -3.21 4.61 8.12
CA PHE A 16 -3.04 4.01 6.80
C PHE A 16 -3.99 2.83 6.70
N VAL A 17 -4.86 2.84 5.69
CA VAL A 17 -5.80 1.75 5.44
C VAL A 17 -5.30 0.94 4.26
N LEU A 18 -5.04 -0.33 4.50
CA LEU A 18 -4.61 -1.28 3.48
C LEU A 18 -5.77 -2.17 3.06
N HIS A 19 -5.86 -2.36 1.75
CA HIS A 19 -6.80 -3.25 1.10
C HIS A 19 -6.04 -4.11 0.09
N GLY A 20 -5.75 -5.37 0.43
CA GLY A 20 -5.04 -6.31 -0.43
C GLY A 20 -5.97 -7.34 -1.05
N VAL A 21 -5.69 -7.66 -2.32
CA VAL A 21 -6.43 -8.64 -3.12
C VAL A 21 -5.52 -9.75 -3.62
N ASP A 22 -6.09 -10.92 -3.83
CA ASP A 22 -5.42 -12.06 -4.46
C ASP A 22 -5.61 -12.07 -5.99
N ALA A 23 -5.10 -13.12 -6.64
CA ALA A 23 -5.20 -13.28 -8.09
C ALA A 23 -6.63 -13.41 -8.62
N ALA A 24 -7.60 -13.74 -7.76
CA ALA A 24 -9.02 -13.78 -8.09
C ALA A 24 -9.73 -12.45 -7.78
N GLU A 25 -8.98 -11.39 -7.47
CA GLU A 25 -9.50 -10.08 -7.02
C GLU A 25 -10.29 -10.16 -5.71
N GLU A 26 -10.17 -11.27 -4.96
CA GLU A 26 -10.85 -11.42 -3.68
C GLU A 26 -10.05 -10.72 -2.58
N VAL A 27 -10.78 -10.07 -1.68
CA VAL A 27 -10.17 -9.32 -0.59
C VAL A 27 -9.59 -10.28 0.45
N VAL A 28 -8.27 -10.29 0.56
CA VAL A 28 -7.52 -11.16 1.48
C VAL A 28 -6.80 -10.40 2.58
N LEU A 29 -6.71 -9.07 2.47
CA LEU A 29 -6.13 -8.19 3.48
C LEU A 29 -6.98 -6.94 3.67
N ARG A 30 -7.44 -6.70 4.90
CA ARG A 30 -7.95 -5.40 5.35
C ARG A 30 -7.27 -5.04 6.65
N LYS A 31 -6.47 -3.98 6.66
CA LYS A 31 -5.68 -3.62 7.84
C LYS A 31 -5.56 -2.13 8.01
N LYS A 32 -5.66 -1.65 9.25
CA LYS A 32 -5.32 -0.28 9.63
C LYS A 32 -3.95 -0.28 10.30
N LEU A 33 -3.06 0.58 9.84
CA LEU A 33 -1.70 0.74 10.36
C LEU A 33 -1.48 2.17 10.82
N SER A 34 -0.69 2.35 11.86
CA SER A 34 -0.10 3.65 12.19
C SER A 34 1.12 3.92 11.30
N ARG A 35 1.52 5.19 11.18
CA ARG A 35 2.71 5.62 10.43
C ARG A 35 3.96 4.78 10.72
N LYS A 36 4.21 4.43 11.98
CA LYS A 36 5.39 3.65 12.39
C LYS A 36 5.35 2.21 11.87
N GLN A 37 4.15 1.64 11.84
CA GLN A 37 3.94 0.24 11.46
C GLN A 37 3.95 -0.01 9.95
N VAL A 38 3.84 1.03 9.12
CA VAL A 38 3.79 0.88 7.65
C VAL A 38 5.05 0.17 7.15
N LEU A 39 6.24 0.72 7.43
CA LEU A 39 7.49 0.15 6.92
C LEU A 39 7.77 -1.23 7.51
N GLU A 40 7.50 -1.43 8.80
CA GLU A 40 7.65 -2.74 9.46
C GLU A 40 6.74 -3.81 8.86
N PHE A 41 5.54 -3.43 8.43
CA PHE A 41 4.59 -4.33 7.80
C PHE A 41 5.04 -4.70 6.39
N PHE A 42 5.38 -3.70 5.57
CA PHE A 42 5.81 -3.92 4.19
C PHE A 42 7.16 -4.63 4.09
N ALA A 43 8.08 -4.42 5.02
CA ALA A 43 9.36 -5.14 5.06
C ALA A 43 9.21 -6.66 5.29
N LYS A 44 8.06 -7.12 5.82
CA LYS A 44 7.75 -8.54 6.02
C LYS A 44 6.96 -9.14 4.85
N LEU A 45 6.50 -8.30 3.92
CA LEU A 45 5.78 -8.76 2.74
C LEU A 45 6.74 -8.98 1.58
N PRO A 46 6.45 -9.97 0.70
CA PRO A 46 7.15 -10.06 -0.56
C PRO A 46 6.91 -8.79 -1.41
N PRO A 47 7.82 -8.45 -2.34
CA PRO A 47 7.62 -7.40 -3.32
C PRO A 47 6.25 -7.53 -4.00
N THR A 48 5.47 -6.45 -4.02
CA THR A 48 4.10 -6.44 -4.54
C THR A 48 3.76 -5.09 -5.15
N VAL A 49 2.66 -5.00 -5.88
CA VAL A 49 2.18 -3.76 -6.48
C VAL A 49 1.31 -3.01 -5.49
N ILE A 50 1.65 -1.75 -5.21
CA ILE A 50 0.91 -0.90 -4.28
C ILE A 50 0.27 0.25 -5.06
N GLY A 51 -1.05 0.28 -5.12
CA GLY A 51 -1.81 1.43 -5.59
C GLY A 51 -2.03 2.42 -4.44
N MET A 52 -1.69 3.68 -4.63
CA MET A 52 -1.88 4.73 -3.63
C MET A 52 -2.40 6.00 -4.29
N GLU A 53 -3.37 6.65 -3.66
CA GLU A 53 -3.82 7.98 -4.09
C GLU A 53 -2.73 9.03 -3.82
N ALA A 54 -2.50 9.89 -4.80
CA ALA A 54 -1.52 10.96 -4.67
C ALA A 54 -2.03 12.06 -3.71
N CYS A 55 -1.60 11.96 -2.45
CA CYS A 55 -1.75 13.00 -1.43
C CYS A 55 -0.42 13.73 -1.17
N GLY A 56 -0.42 14.75 -0.29
CA GLY A 56 0.80 15.51 0.06
C GLY A 56 1.95 14.67 0.64
N ALA A 57 1.67 13.47 1.18
CA ALA A 57 2.69 12.54 1.69
C ALA A 57 2.99 11.36 0.74
N SER A 58 2.26 11.22 -0.37
CA SER A 58 2.31 10.05 -1.24
C SER A 58 3.70 9.82 -1.85
N GLN A 59 4.39 10.87 -2.27
CA GLN A 59 5.74 10.79 -2.84
C GLN A 59 6.77 10.25 -1.83
N TYR A 60 6.66 10.65 -0.56
CA TYR A 60 7.50 10.12 0.50
C TYR A 60 7.29 8.61 0.64
N TRP A 61 6.03 8.18 0.72
CA TRP A 61 5.70 6.76 0.87
C TRP A 61 6.06 5.93 -0.36
N ALA A 62 5.87 6.48 -1.56
CA ALA A 62 6.25 5.82 -2.79
C ALA A 62 7.74 5.46 -2.79
N ARG A 63 8.60 6.40 -2.35
CA ARG A 63 10.03 6.16 -2.24
C ARG A 63 10.37 5.12 -1.17
N GLU A 64 9.83 5.26 0.04
CA GLU A 64 10.16 4.33 1.13
C GLU A 64 9.70 2.89 0.83
N LEU A 65 8.53 2.73 0.24
CA LEU A 65 8.02 1.42 -0.18
C LEU A 65 8.80 0.85 -1.37
N SER A 66 9.25 1.71 -2.30
CA SER A 66 10.10 1.27 -3.41
C SER A 66 11.47 0.79 -2.94
N LYS A 67 12.04 1.37 -1.87
CA LYS A 67 13.28 0.87 -1.25
C LYS A 67 13.15 -0.55 -0.69
N LEU A 68 11.94 -0.95 -0.28
CA LEU A 68 11.63 -2.32 0.15
C LEU A 68 11.37 -3.28 -1.03
N GLY A 69 11.49 -2.80 -2.28
CA GLY A 69 11.30 -3.58 -3.49
C GLY A 69 9.86 -3.58 -4.03
N HIS A 70 8.93 -2.88 -3.39
CA HIS A 70 7.55 -2.80 -3.89
C HIS A 70 7.43 -1.86 -5.09
N LYS A 71 6.50 -2.18 -6.00
CA LYS A 71 6.19 -1.32 -7.13
C LYS A 71 5.02 -0.41 -6.78
N VAL A 72 5.28 0.87 -6.53
CA VAL A 72 4.22 1.83 -6.18
C VAL A 72 3.66 2.51 -7.44
N LYS A 73 2.33 2.51 -7.57
CA LYS A 73 1.58 3.24 -8.59
C LYS A 73 0.78 4.34 -7.91
N LEU A 74 1.14 5.59 -8.20
CA LEU A 74 0.41 6.76 -7.73
C LEU A 74 -0.74 7.04 -8.69
N MET A 75 -1.96 7.16 -8.16
CA MET A 75 -3.15 7.57 -8.91
C MET A 75 -3.43 9.04 -8.65
N ALA A 76 -3.74 9.80 -9.70
CA ALA A 76 -4.07 11.21 -9.56
C ALA A 76 -5.34 11.36 -8.71
N PRO A 77 -5.42 12.36 -7.81
CA PRO A 77 -6.57 12.55 -6.93
C PRO A 77 -7.85 12.92 -7.69
N GLN A 78 -7.74 13.33 -8.96
CA GLN A 78 -8.90 13.59 -9.83
C GLN A 78 -9.53 12.32 -10.42
N LEU A 79 -8.96 11.14 -10.15
CA LEU A 79 -9.36 9.85 -10.72
C LEU A 79 -9.79 8.82 -9.65
N VAL A 80 -9.96 9.24 -8.39
CA VAL A 80 -10.31 8.39 -7.25
C VAL A 80 -11.77 8.60 -6.85
#